data_AF-A0A2H0QDT3-F1
#
_entry.id   AF-A0A2H0QDT3-F1
#
_cell.length_a   1.000
_cell.length_b   1.000
_cell.length_c   1.000
_cell.angle_alpha   90.00
_cell.angle_beta   90.00
_cell.angle_gamma   90.00
#
_symmetry.space_group_name_H-M   'P 1'
#
loop_
_entity.id
_entity.type
_entity.pdbx_description
1 polymer ?
#
loop_
_entity_poly.entity_id
_entity_poly.type
_entity_poly.pdbx_seq_one_letter_code
_entity_poly.pdbx_strand_id
1 'polypeptide(L)' 'MLRCKDVVRLISSEEKLNFLQKTELKMHLLACKHCSNYNKQMNTLIMSLKKIFSVKSDKNCDQIKQLEESIIDKFIKKK' A
#
# COMPACT_ATOMS: atom_id res chain seq x y z
N MET A 1 26.07 -7.80 -11.35
CA MET A 1 25.11 -6.99 -12.10
C MET A 1 23.86 -7.84 -12.31
N LEU A 2 22.82 -7.57 -11.52
CA LEU A 2 21.54 -8.28 -11.60
C LEU A 2 20.96 -8.23 -13.02
N ARG A 3 20.34 -9.32 -13.46
CA ARG A 3 19.54 -9.33 -14.69
C ARG A 3 18.20 -8.66 -14.41
N CYS A 4 17.59 -8.05 -15.41
CA CYS A 4 16.29 -7.38 -15.27
C CYS A 4 15.21 -8.30 -14.67
N LYS A 5 15.22 -9.60 -15.03
CA LYS A 5 14.31 -10.61 -14.46
C LYS A 5 14.47 -10.75 -12.95
N ASP A 6 15.71 -10.76 -12.47
CA ASP A 6 16.02 -10.90 -11.04
C ASP A 6 15.59 -9.63 -10.30
N VAL A 7 15.79 -8.45 -10.89
CA VAL A 7 15.34 -7.16 -10.34
C VAL A 7 13.82 -7.06 -10.24
N VAL A 8 13.09 -7.49 -11.26
CA VAL A 8 11.63 -7.53 -11.22
C VAL A 8 11.15 -8.43 -10.10
N ARG A 9 11.71 -9.65 -9.99
CA ARG A 9 11.40 -10.57 -8.88
C ARG A 9 11.68 -9.93 -7.52
N LEU A 10 12.81 -9.23 -7.39
CA LEU A 10 13.22 -8.56 -6.16
C LEU A 10 12.30 -7.41 -5.76
N ILE A 11 11.81 -6.64 -6.73
CA ILE A 11 10.88 -5.53 -6.51
C ILE A 11 9.48 -6.04 -6.16
N SER A 12 9.05 -7.16 -6.76
CA SER A 12 7.75 -7.76 -6.48
C SER A 12 7.71 -8.59 -5.21
N SER A 13 8.86 -9.03 -4.69
CA SER A 13 8.92 -9.80 -3.44
C SER A 13 8.78 -8.91 -2.22
N GLU A 14 8.07 -9.39 -1.20
CA GLU A 14 8.00 -8.74 0.13
C GLU A 14 9.23 -9.04 1.02
N GLU A 15 10.23 -9.74 0.48
CA GLU A 15 11.42 -10.15 1.21
C GLU A 15 12.28 -8.94 1.61
N LYS A 16 12.83 -8.99 2.83
CA LYS A 16 13.78 -7.98 3.31
C LYS A 16 15.10 -8.16 2.56
N LEU A 17 15.52 -7.12 1.84
CA LEU A 17 16.79 -7.11 1.14
C LEU A 17 17.96 -6.90 2.09
N ASN A 18 19.00 -7.73 1.94
CA ASN A 18 20.28 -7.50 2.59
C ASN A 18 20.91 -6.19 2.07
N PHE A 19 21.78 -5.55 2.88
CA PHE A 19 22.41 -4.28 2.52
C PHE A 19 23.11 -4.33 1.14
N LEU A 20 23.80 -5.42 0.83
CA LEU A 20 24.46 -5.63 -0.45
C LEU A 20 23.47 -5.75 -1.63
N GLN A 21 22.35 -6.45 -1.42
CA GLN A 21 21.31 -6.57 -2.45
C GLN A 21 20.63 -5.22 -2.72
N LYS A 22 20.48 -4.40 -1.67
CA LYS A 22 19.91 -3.06 -1.77
C LYS A 22 20.81 -2.11 -2.57
N THR A 23 22.13 -2.19 -2.39
CA THR A 23 23.07 -1.38 -3.18
C THR A 23 23.12 -1.87 -4.63
N GLU A 24 23.16 -3.17 -4.88
CA GLU A 24 23.16 -3.72 -6.24
C GLU A 24 21.88 -3.38 -7.00
N LEU A 25 20.72 -3.47 -6.34
CA LEU A 25 19.43 -3.03 -6.91
C LEU A 25 19.47 -1.55 -7.28
N LYS A 26 19.94 -0.68 -6.38
CA LYS A 26 20.06 0.77 -6.66
C LYS A 26 20.93 1.03 -7.88
N MET A 27 22.08 0.37 -7.99
CA MET A 27 22.96 0.50 -9.15
C MET A 27 22.26 0.08 -10.44
N HIS A 28 21.53 -1.04 -10.42
CA HIS A 28 20.79 -1.50 -11.59
C HIS A 28 19.69 -0.50 -12.01
N LEU A 29 18.96 0.08 -11.05
CA LEU A 29 17.90 1.05 -11.33
C LEU A 29 18.45 2.37 -11.91
N LEU A 30 19.71 2.71 -11.62
CA LEU A 30 20.39 3.84 -12.25
C LEU A 30 20.81 3.53 -13.69
N ALA A 31 21.24 2.28 -13.96
CA ALA A 31 21.70 1.86 -15.27
C ALA A 31 20.56 1.47 -16.24
N CYS A 32 19.43 0.98 -15.73
CA CYS A 32 18.33 0.45 -16.54
C CYS A 32 17.05 1.27 -16.38
N LYS A 33 16.67 1.99 -17.45
CA LYS A 33 15.44 2.80 -17.50
C LYS A 33 14.16 1.96 -17.32
N HIS A 34 14.12 0.73 -17.85
CA HIS A 34 12.94 -0.13 -17.75
C HIS A 34 12.68 -0.55 -16.31
N CYS A 35 13.71 -1.03 -15.62
CA CYS A 35 13.59 -1.42 -14.21
C CYS A 35 13.32 -0.21 -13.31
N SER A 36 13.90 0.96 -13.62
CA SER A 36 13.59 2.22 -12.94
C SER A 36 12.11 2.59 -13.04
N ASN A 37 11.54 2.52 -14.25
CA ASN A 37 10.13 2.80 -14.47
C ASN A 37 9.22 1.77 -13.79
N TYR A 38 9.58 0.48 -13.88
CA TYR A 38 8.84 -0.59 -13.20
C TYR A 38 8.79 -0.38 -11.69
N ASN A 39 9.94 -0.04 -11.07
CA ASN A 39 10.02 0.28 -9.65
C ASN A 39 9.12 1.47 -9.27
N LYS A 40 9.08 2.52 -10.10
CA LYS A 40 8.18 3.66 -9.88
C LYS A 40 6.70 3.25 -9.94
N GLN A 41 6.31 2.46 -10.95
CA GLN A 41 4.94 1.95 -11.10
C GLN A 41 4.51 1.12 -9.89
N MET A 42 5.36 0.21 -9.43
CA MET A 42 5.06 -0.62 -8.26
C MET A 42 4.89 0.22 -6.98
N ASN A 43 5.75 1.21 -6.75
CA ASN A 43 5.60 2.12 -5.62
C ASN A 43 4.29 2.92 -5.69
N THR A 44 3.91 3.42 -6.87
CA THR A 44 2.62 4.10 -7.07
C THR A 44 1.44 3.18 -6.78
N LEU A 45 1.48 1.92 -7.24
CA LEU A 45 0.43 0.94 -6.96
C LEU A 45 0.30 0.68 -5.46
N ILE A 46 1.41 0.45 -4.75
CA ILE A 46 1.43 0.24 -3.30
C ILE A 46 0.86 1.44 -2.56
N MET A 47 1.25 2.67 -2.95
CA MET A 47 0.73 3.89 -2.34
C MET A 47 -0.78 4.07 -2.58
N SER A 48 -1.25 3.82 -3.79
CA SER A 48 -2.68 3.87 -4.13
C SER A 48 -3.47 2.84 -3.34
N LEU A 49 -2.99 1.60 -3.24
CA LEU A 49 -3.62 0.56 -2.43
C LEU A 49 -3.68 0.98 -0.96
N LYS A 50 -2.56 1.44 -0.39
CA LYS A 50 -2.52 1.95 0.99
C LYS A 50 -3.55 3.06 1.23
N LYS A 51 -3.66 4.02 0.30
CA LYS A 51 -4.66 5.10 0.39
C LYS A 51 -6.09 4.59 0.33
N ILE A 52 -6.38 3.64 -0.56
CA ILE A 52 -7.73 3.05 -0.68
C ILE A 52 -8.12 2.30 0.60
N PHE A 53 -7.19 1.53 1.17
CA PHE A 53 -7.45 0.75 2.38
C PHE A 53 -7.44 1.60 3.66
N SER A 54 -6.61 2.65 3.75
CA SER A 54 -6.64 3.56 4.90
C SER A 54 -7.97 4.30 5.00
N VAL A 55 -8.54 4.72 3.87
CA VAL A 55 -9.86 5.40 3.83
C VAL A 55 -11.00 4.46 4.26
N LYS A 56 -10.91 3.15 4.04
CA LYS A 56 -11.92 2.19 4.53
C LYS A 56 -11.84 1.95 6.04
N SER A 57 -10.66 2.07 6.64
CA SER A 57 -10.44 1.95 8.09
C SER A 57 -10.91 3.19 8.85
N ASP A 58 -10.94 4.34 8.18
CA ASP A 58 -11.37 5.64 8.73
C ASP A 58 -12.88 5.88 8.58
N LYS A 59 -13.70 4.83 8.59
CA LYS A 59 -15.13 5.01 8.87
C LYS A 59 -15.25 5.38 10.34
N ASN A 60 -15.14 6.70 10.58
CA ASN A 60 -15.48 7.45 11.79
C ASN A 60 -16.25 6.59 12.79
N CYS A 61 -15.52 6.00 13.74
CA CYS A 61 -16.11 5.26 14.86
C CYS A 61 -17.16 6.14 15.56
N ASP A 62 -16.94 7.45 15.58
CA ASP A 62 -17.89 8.43 16.12
C ASP A 62 -19.15 8.63 15.27
N GLN A 63 -19.06 8.58 13.94
CA GLN A 63 -20.25 8.64 13.08
C GLN A 63 -21.07 7.34 13.17
N ILE A 64 -20.40 6.19 13.32
CA ILE A 64 -21.07 4.90 13.52
C ILE A 64 -21.81 4.91 14.87
N LYS A 65 -21.17 5.37 15.95
CA LYS A 65 -21.81 5.51 17.27
C LYS A 65 -23.00 6.47 17.25
N GLN A 66 -22.87 7.63 16.59
CA GLN A 66 -23.98 8.58 16.45
C GLN A 66 -25.16 7.99 15.65
N LEU A 67 -24.87 7.18 14.63
CA LEU A 67 -25.90 6.44 13.89
C LEU A 67 -26.57 5.37 14.76
N GLU A 68 -25.79 4.60 15.53
CA GLU A 68 -26.31 3.60 16.46
C GLU A 68 -27.23 4.24 17.51
N GLU A 69 -26.78 5.33 18.15
CA GLU A 69 -27.58 6.09 19.11
C GLU A 69 -28.87 6.60 18.47
N SER A 70 -28.80 7.19 17.27
CA SER A 70 -29.97 7.70 16.56
C SER A 70 -30.98 6.60 16.18
N ILE A 71 -30.51 5.39 15.86
CA ILE A 71 -31.38 4.24 15.57
C ILE A 71 -32.05 3.75 16.86
N ILE A 72 -31.28 3.57 17.94
CA ILE A 72 -31.80 3.14 19.24
C ILE A 72 -32.88 4.10 19.74
N ASP A 73 -32.62 5.41 19.67
CA ASP A 73 -33.55 6.46 20.12
C ASP A 73 -34.88 6.42 19.35
N LYS A 74 -34.83 6.15 18.04
CA LYS A 74 -36.03 5.97 17.20
C LYS A 74 -36.83 4.72 17.53
N PHE A 75 -36.17 3.64 17.96
CA PHE A 75 -36.87 2.42 18.38
C PHE A 75 -37.48 2.55 19.78
N ILE A 76 -36.80 3.24 20.71
CA ILE A 76 -37.30 3.48 22.06
C ILE A 76 -38.49 4.45 22.05
N LYS A 77 -38.44 5.54 21.26
CA LYS A 77 -39.55 6.53 21.16
C LYS A 77 -40.79 6.04 20.42
N LYS A 78 -40.72 4.88 19.77
CA LYS A 78 -41.84 4.29 19.00
C LYS A 78 -42.63 3.24 19.79
N LYS A 79 -42.29 3.03 21.07
CA LYS A 79 -42.99 2.19 22.02
C LYS A 79 -43.70 3.06 23.05
#